data_AF-A0A942EYW4-F1
#
_entry.id   AF-A0A942EYW4-F1
#
_cell.length_a   1.000
_cell.length_b   1.000
_cell.length_c   1.000
_cell.angle_alpha   90.00
_cell.angle_beta   90.00
_cell.angle_gamma   90.00
#
_symmetry.space_group_name_H-M   'P 1'
#
loop_
_entity.id
_entity.type
_entity.pdbx_description
1 polymer ?
#
loop_
_entity_poly.entity_id
_entity_poly.type
_entity_poly.pdbx_seq_one_letter_code
_entity_poly.pdbx_strand_id
1 'polypeptide(L)' 'SASWLNMVERFFRDISENRLRRGVFTSVPELVAAIDEYVAHHNTNPKPFIWTKSARDILQKVIRANRHLSSKQNGTLH' A
#
# COMPACT_ATOMS: atom_id res chain seq x y z
N SER A 1 -10.54 -2.68 -9.69
CA SER A 1 -9.23 -2.08 -10.03
C SER A 1 -8.93 -0.90 -9.12
N ALA A 2 -8.09 -1.12 -8.11
CA ALA A 2 -7.57 -0.09 -7.20
C ALA A 2 -6.10 0.18 -7.58
N SER A 3 -5.88 1.07 -8.56
CA SER A 3 -4.55 1.36 -9.11
C SER A 3 -3.59 1.96 -8.07
N TRP A 4 -4.14 2.67 -7.08
CA TRP A 4 -3.35 3.25 -5.99
C TRP A 4 -2.89 2.21 -4.97
N LEU A 5 -3.77 1.28 -4.58
CA LEU A 5 -3.40 0.22 -3.63
C LEU A 5 -2.26 -0.63 -4.19
N ASN A 6 -2.32 -0.95 -5.49
CA ASN A 6 -1.23 -1.65 -6.18
C ASN A 6 0.11 -0.88 -6.13
N MET A 7 0.07 0.46 -6.09
CA MET A 7 1.30 1.26 -5.91
C MET A 7 1.81 1.24 -4.48
N VAL A 8 0.93 1.33 -3.49
CA VAL A 8 1.28 1.20 -2.08
C VAL A 8 1.90 -0.19 -1.82
N GLU A 9 1.29 -1.24 -2.36
CA GLU A 9 1.81 -2.62 -2.29
C GLU A 9 3.20 -2.75 -2.94
N ARG A 10 3.42 -2.10 -4.09
CA ARG A 10 4.73 -2.07 -4.76
C ARG A 10 5.77 -1.31 -3.94
N PHE A 11 5.43 -0.15 -3.38
CA PHE A 11 6.34 0.60 -2.53
C PHE A 11 6.82 -0.24 -1.32
N PHE A 12 5.90 -0.92 -0.63
CA PHE A 12 6.26 -1.79 0.49
C PHE A 12 7.10 -2.99 0.09
N ARG A 13 6.86 -3.56 -1.10
CA ARG A 13 7.73 -4.59 -1.67
C ARG A 13 9.15 -4.05 -1.90
N ASP A 14 9.27 -2.89 -2.54
CA ASP A 14 10.55 -2.34 -2.94
C ASP A 14 11.42 -1.95 -1.73
N ILE A 15 10.87 -1.31 -0.70
CA ILE A 15 11.63 -1.00 0.53
C ILE A 15 12.06 -2.29 1.26
N SER A 16 11.19 -3.31 1.28
CA SER A 16 11.49 -4.59 1.91
C SER A 16 12.65 -5.31 1.22
N GLU A 17 12.65 -5.36 -0.11
CA GLU A 17 13.67 -6.06 -0.90
C GLU A 17 15.00 -5.31 -0.98
N ASN A 18 14.94 -3.98 -1.09
CA ASN A 18 16.12 -3.16 -1.36
C ASN A 18 16.81 -2.65 -0.09
N ARG A 19 16.07 -2.36 0.99
CA ARG A 19 16.64 -1.80 2.22
C ARG A 19 16.57 -2.76 3.41
N LEU A 20 15.40 -3.35 3.67
CA LEU A 20 15.18 -4.08 4.92
C LEU A 20 15.80 -5.48 4.94
N ARG A 21 15.61 -6.30 3.88
CA ARG A 21 16.17 -7.66 3.82
C ARG A 21 17.70 -7.71 3.72
N ARG A 22 18.32 -6.63 3.25
CA ARG A 22 19.77 -6.53 3.05
C ARG A 22 20.48 -5.81 4.20
N GLY A 23 19.73 -5.11 5.06
CA GLY A 23 20.26 -4.40 6.21
C GLY A 23 20.37 -5.30 7.43
N VAL A 24 21.39 -5.06 8.24
CA VAL A 24 21.49 -5.54 9.61
C VAL A 24 21.39 -4.31 10.50
N PHE A 25 20.42 -4.29 11.40
CA PHE A 25 20.16 -3.15 12.28
C PHE A 25 20.38 -3.60 13.71
N THR A 26 21.19 -2.85 14.45
CA THR A 26 21.55 -3.12 15.84
C THR A 26 20.63 -2.38 16.83
N SER A 27 19.82 -1.44 16.33
CA SER A 27 18.88 -0.68 17.15
C SER A 27 17.66 -0.20 16.35
N VAL A 28 16.57 0.12 17.04
CA VAL A 28 15.37 0.71 16.43
C VAL A 28 15.64 2.08 15.78
N PRO A 29 16.38 3.02 16.42
CA PRO A 29 16.72 4.30 15.77
C PRO A 29 17.46 4.14 14.45
N GLU A 30 18.36 3.15 14.36
CA GLU A 30 19.10 2.85 13.13
C GLU A 30 18.16 2.37 12.01
N LEU A 31 17.20 1.49 12.33
CA LEU A 31 16.17 1.05 11.40
C LEU A 31 15.30 2.22 10.91
N VAL A 32 14.89 3.11 11.81
CA VAL A 32 14.08 4.29 11.46
C VAL A 32 14.85 5.20 10.50
N ALA A 33 16.11 5.51 10.82
CA ALA A 33 16.96 6.34 9.96
C ALA A 33 17.15 5.71 8.57
N ALA A 34 17.31 4.39 8.50
CA ALA A 34 17.44 3.65 7.25
C ALA A 34 16.17 3.69 6.38
N ILE A 35 14.98 3.71 7.01
CA ILE A 35 13.69 3.87 6.32
C ILE A 35 13.55 5.30 5.82
N ASP A 36 13.84 6.31 6.65
CA ASP A 36 13.74 7.72 6.28
C ASP A 36 14.67 8.07 5.11
N GLU A 37 15.91 7.57 5.14
CA GLU A 37 16.88 7.72 4.04
C GLU A 37 16.36 7.08 2.75
N TYR A 38 15.78 5.88 2.84
CA TYR A 38 15.19 5.20 1.68
C TYR A 38 14.03 6.01 1.10
N VAL A 39 13.14 6.54 1.95
CA VAL A 39 12.01 7.38 1.52
C VAL A 39 12.50 8.66 0.85
N ALA A 40 13.48 9.33 1.44
CA ALA A 40 14.07 10.54 0.88
C ALA A 40 14.68 10.26 -0.51
N HIS A 41 15.47 9.19 -0.62
CA HIS A 41 16.08 8.79 -1.89
C HIS A 41 15.04 8.40 -2.95
N HIS A 42 14.02 7.62 -2.56
CA HIS A 42 12.93 7.20 -3.44
C HIS A 42 12.15 8.42 -4.00
N ASN A 43 12.02 9.48 -3.20
CA ASN A 43 11.31 10.71 -3.57
C ASN A 43 12.15 11.69 -4.41
N THR A 44 13.46 11.49 -4.58
CA THR A 44 14.33 12.40 -5.36
C THR A 44 13.95 12.47 -6.84
N ASN A 45 13.44 11.39 -7.43
CA ASN A 45 12.90 11.38 -8.79
C ASN A 45 11.51 10.73 -8.78
N PRO A 46 10.48 11.47 -8.31
CA PRO A 46 9.18 10.89 -8.09
C PRO A 46 8.56 10.55 -9.44
N LYS A 47 8.05 9.32 -9.59
CA LYS A 47 7.11 9.00 -10.68
C LYS A 47 5.73 9.45 -10.24
N PRO A 48 5.19 10.57 -10.75
CA PRO A 48 3.94 11.10 -10.26
C PRO A 48 2.82 10.12 -10.57
N PHE A 49 2.12 9.64 -9.55
CA PHE A 49 0.89 8.90 -9.75
C PHE A 49 -0.26 9.89 -9.89
N ILE A 50 -0.82 9.98 -11.09
CA ILE A 50 -2.05 10.74 -11.28
C ILE A 50 -3.22 9.87 -10.83
N TRP A 51 -3.90 10.34 -9.80
CA TRP A 51 -5.12 9.72 -9.32
C TRP A 51 -6.25 9.90 -10.36
N THR A 52 -6.49 8.87 -11.18
CA THR A 52 -7.46 8.94 -12.30
C THR A 52 -8.90 8.58 -11.94
N LYS A 53 -9.17 8.11 -10.73
CA LYS A 53 -10.52 7.70 -10.29
C LYS A 53 -11.15 8.80 -9.45
N SER A 54 -12.44 9.10 -9.60
CA SER A 54 -13.03 10.06 -8.65
C SER A 54 -13.16 9.43 -7.25
N ALA A 55 -13.20 10.24 -6.19
CA ALA A 55 -13.51 9.75 -4.84
C ALA A 55 -14.85 8.97 -4.83
N ARG A 56 -15.83 9.43 -5.62
CA ARG A 56 -17.11 8.76 -5.86
C ARG A 56 -16.93 7.34 -6.41
N ASP A 57 -16.03 7.13 -7.37
CA ASP A 57 -15.77 5.81 -7.95
C ASP A 57 -15.17 4.83 -6.95
N ILE A 58 -14.35 5.33 -6.03
CA ILE A 58 -13.77 4.55 -4.92
C ILE A 58 -14.90 4.13 -3.98
N LEU A 59 -15.71 5.08 -3.52
CA LEU A 59 -16.81 4.84 -2.58
C LEU A 59 -17.81 3.83 -3.15
N GLN A 60 -18.17 3.94 -4.42
CA GLN A 60 -19.06 2.99 -5.08
C GLN A 60 -18.47 1.58 -5.14
N LYS A 61 -17.16 1.44 -5.34
CA LYS A 61 -16.49 0.13 -5.27
C LYS A 61 -16.52 -0.47 -3.87
N VAL A 62 -16.24 0.35 -2.84
CA VAL A 62 -16.28 -0.10 -1.44
C VAL A 62 -17.69 -0.57 -1.06
N ILE A 63 -18.72 0.19 -1.43
CA ILE A 63 -20.13 -0.19 -1.20
C ILE A 63 -20.45 -1.53 -1.86
N ARG A 64 -20.04 -1.74 -3.12
CA ARG A 64 -20.27 -3.01 -3.83
C ARG A 64 -19.55 -4.19 -3.16
N ALA A 65 -18.30 -3.99 -2.75
CA ALA A 65 -17.52 -5.01 -2.06
C ALA A 65 -18.17 -5.40 -0.72
N ASN A 66 -18.58 -4.41 0.09
CA ASN A 66 -19.26 -4.65 1.35
C ASN A 66 -20.59 -5.39 1.17
N ARG A 67 -21.40 -5.03 0.16
CA ARG A 67 -22.64 -5.78 -0.15
C ARG A 67 -22.36 -7.26 -0.47
N HIS A 68 -21.33 -7.54 -1.26
CA HIS A 68 -20.93 -8.91 -1.60
C HIS A 68 -20.42 -9.69 -0.37
N LEU A 69 -19.70 -9.02 0.54
CA LEU A 69 -19.22 -9.64 1.77
C LEU A 69 -20.38 -9.96 2.72
N SER A 70 -21.32 -9.03 2.92
CA SER A 70 -22.50 -9.25 3.74
C SER A 70 -23.42 -10.33 3.17
N SER A 71 -23.59 -10.40 1.84
CA SER A 71 -24.38 -11.48 1.22
C SER A 71 -23.73 -12.85 1.39
N LYS A 72 -22.40 -12.93 1.35
CA LYS A 72 -21.67 -14.18 1.62
C LYS A 72 -21.80 -14.63 3.08
N GLN A 73 -21.69 -13.71 4.05
CA GLN A 73 -21.90 -14.02 5.47
C GLN A 73 -23.29 -14.61 5.73
N ASN A 74 -24.33 -14.04 5.12
CA ASN A 74 -25.70 -14.53 5.26
C ASN A 74 -25.93 -15.91 4.61
N GLY A 75 -25.17 -16.25 3.55
CA GLY A 75 -25.23 -17.57 2.91
C GLY A 75 -24.36 -18.65 3.55
N THR A 76 -23.50 -18.30 4.52
CA THR A 76 -22.66 -19.28 5.26
C THR A 76 -23.31 -19.71 6.58
N LEU A 77 -24.45 -19.11 6.94
CA LEU A 77 -25.25 -19.40 8.13
C LEU A 77 -26.46 -20.31 7.82
N HIS A 78 -26.50 -20.92 6.64
CA HIS A 78 -27.51 -21.87 6.18
C HIS A 78 -26.81 -23.12 5.62
#